data_AF-A0A127F827-F1
#
_entry.id   AF-A0A127F827-F1
#
_cell.length_a   1.000
_cell.length_b   1.000
_cell.length_c   1.000
_cell.angle_alpha   90.00
_cell.angle_beta   90.00
_cell.angle_gamma   90.00
#
_symmetry.space_group_name_H-M   'P 1'
#
loop_
_entity.id
_entity.type
_entity.pdbx_description
1 polymer ?
#
loop_
_entity_poly.entity_id
_entity_poly.type
_entity_poly.pdbx_seq_one_letter_code
_entity_poly.pdbx_strand_id
1 'polypeptide(L)'
;MFCPNCGAQNPDRAGRCSQCGTSFAGAALRAGAVQIAHSGIVKGFFVLWAAWFTMPFRTLRITGQQLREIGGGGLDVANDVPHLTWVRVAGGTLASIAIAIALAAGLIKGLAGLGNLRWDTSGALLGLIGWPLCGLLVAIVLDWLVMMGTELLGLSLGIARDIRKLTLRDTSPIPPVGDPS
;
A
#
# COMPACT_ATOMS: atom_id res chain seq x y z
N MET A 1 17.49 2.37 29.12
CA MET A 1 16.35 1.69 28.46
C MET A 1 15.08 1.72 29.33
N PHE A 2 13.89 1.58 28.74
CA PHE A 2 12.61 1.57 29.48
C PHE A 2 12.12 0.14 29.74
N CYS A 3 11.56 -0.12 30.94
CA CYS A 3 11.01 -1.42 31.27
C CYS A 3 9.66 -1.65 30.55
N PRO A 4 9.47 -2.73 29.79
CA PRO A 4 8.22 -2.98 29.08
C PRO A 4 7.04 -3.29 30.01
N ASN A 5 7.31 -3.67 31.26
CA ASN A 5 6.27 -4.04 32.21
C ASN A 5 5.74 -2.85 33.03
N CYS A 6 6.62 -1.90 33.41
CA CYS A 6 6.24 -0.79 34.29
C CYS A 6 6.62 0.61 33.76
N GLY A 7 7.29 0.70 32.61
CA GLY A 7 7.73 1.97 32.02
C GLY A 7 8.93 2.63 32.70
N ALA A 8 9.45 2.11 33.81
CA ALA A 8 10.56 2.71 34.52
C ALA A 8 11.87 2.73 33.68
N GLN A 9 12.59 3.84 33.73
CA GLN A 9 13.89 3.98 33.07
C GLN A 9 14.97 3.26 33.90
N ASN A 10 15.71 2.36 33.26
CA ASN A 10 16.78 1.58 33.86
C ASN A 10 18.08 1.77 33.06
N PRO A 11 19.26 1.65 33.70
CA PRO A 11 20.54 1.77 33.00
C PRO A 11 20.69 0.67 31.94
N ASP A 12 21.40 0.96 30.84
CA ASP A 12 21.41 0.12 29.63
C ASP A 12 22.04 -1.28 29.80
N ARG A 13 22.62 -1.58 30.97
CA ARG A 13 23.16 -2.90 31.33
C ARG A 13 22.49 -3.53 32.56
N ALA A 14 21.36 -3.00 33.02
CA ALA A 14 20.61 -3.62 34.11
C ALA A 14 20.09 -4.99 33.66
N GLY A 15 20.35 -6.05 34.43
CA GLY A 15 19.77 -7.38 34.18
C GLY A 15 18.31 -7.51 34.62
N ARG A 16 17.86 -6.63 35.52
CA ARG A 16 16.49 -6.60 36.08
C ARG A 16 16.02 -5.16 36.29
N CYS A 17 14.71 -4.96 36.23
CA CYS A 17 14.11 -3.67 36.54
C CYS A 17 14.20 -3.37 38.05
N SER A 18 14.68 -2.18 38.40
CA SER A 18 14.78 -1.71 39.80
C SER A 18 13.42 -1.54 40.49
N GLN A 19 12.35 -1.30 39.72
CA GLN A 19 11.02 -1.06 40.29
C GLN A 19 10.14 -2.31 40.37
N CYS A 20 10.08 -3.13 39.31
CA CYS A 20 9.20 -4.29 39.26
C CYS A 20 9.92 -5.65 39.28
N GLY A 21 11.26 -5.66 39.39
CA GLY A 21 12.08 -6.87 39.48
C GLY A 21 12.13 -7.74 38.22
N THR A 22 11.45 -7.35 37.14
CA THR A 22 11.36 -8.17 35.93
C THR A 22 12.70 -8.25 35.21
N SER A 23 13.14 -9.46 34.83
CA SER A 23 14.43 -9.67 34.17
C SER A 23 14.39 -9.30 32.69
N PHE A 24 15.42 -8.59 32.22
CA PHE A 24 15.55 -8.22 30.82
C PHE A 24 16.12 -9.34 29.94
N ALA A 25 16.84 -10.29 30.54
CA ALA A 25 17.42 -11.45 29.84
C ALA A 25 16.37 -12.39 29.23
N GLY A 26 15.15 -12.45 29.79
CA GLY A 26 14.06 -13.28 29.28
C GLY A 26 13.15 -12.61 28.25
N ALA A 27 13.23 -11.28 28.10
CA ALA A 27 12.32 -10.54 27.22
C ALA A 27 12.67 -10.71 25.73
N ALA A 28 13.96 -10.80 25.40
CA ALA A 28 14.42 -11.00 24.02
C ALA A 28 14.01 -12.39 23.46
N LEU A 29 14.02 -13.43 24.28
CA LEU A 29 13.62 -14.79 23.89
C LEU A 29 12.11 -15.00 23.88
N ARG A 30 11.35 -14.34 24.78
CA ARG A 30 9.88 -14.43 24.79
C ARG A 30 9.19 -13.60 23.70
N ALA A 31 9.79 -12.49 23.27
CA ALA A 31 9.27 -11.74 22.13
C ALA A 31 9.32 -12.56 20.82
N GLY A 32 10.28 -13.49 20.67
CA GLY A 32 10.36 -14.40 19.53
C GLY A 32 9.56 -15.70 19.70
N ALA A 33 9.47 -16.25 20.91
CA ALA A 33 8.91 -17.60 21.14
C ALA A 33 7.37 -17.65 21.27
N VAL A 34 6.68 -16.52 21.50
CA VAL A 34 5.20 -16.53 21.66
C VAL A 34 4.44 -16.60 20.32
N GLN A 35 5.10 -16.47 19.17
CA GLN A 35 4.43 -16.58 17.86
C GLN A 35 4.46 -17.97 17.21
N ILE A 36 5.20 -18.95 17.75
CA ILE A 36 5.47 -20.21 17.03
C ILE A 36 5.10 -21.45 17.85
N ALA A 37 3.95 -21.44 18.54
CA ALA A 37 3.40 -22.63 19.21
C ALA A 37 2.07 -23.06 18.57
N HIS A 38 2.19 -23.82 17.48
CA HIS A 38 1.35 -24.93 16.99
C HIS A 38 -0.20 -24.85 16.87
N SER A 39 -0.86 -23.76 17.24
CA SER A 39 -2.26 -23.46 16.87
C SER A 39 -2.43 -22.04 16.31
N GLY A 40 -1.31 -21.31 16.21
CA GLY A 40 -1.23 -19.92 15.77
C GLY A 40 -1.12 -19.72 14.26
N ILE A 41 -0.90 -20.75 13.44
CA ILE A 41 -0.78 -20.58 11.97
C ILE A 41 -2.14 -20.19 11.37
N VAL A 42 -3.22 -20.87 11.77
CA VAL A 42 -4.57 -20.53 11.26
C VAL A 42 -4.99 -19.16 11.76
N LYS A 43 -4.77 -18.84 13.04
CA LYS A 43 -5.05 -17.50 13.59
C LYS A 43 -4.15 -16.43 12.96
N GLY A 44 -2.89 -16.71 12.71
CA GLY A 44 -1.92 -15.83 12.06
C GLY A 44 -2.30 -15.56 10.61
N PHE A 45 -2.77 -16.57 9.87
CA PHE A 45 -3.32 -16.43 8.54
C PHE A 45 -4.57 -15.53 8.53
N PHE A 46 -5.52 -15.74 9.45
CA PHE A 46 -6.69 -14.87 9.56
C PHE A 46 -6.34 -13.44 9.98
N VAL A 47 -5.32 -13.25 10.82
CA VAL A 47 -4.82 -11.92 11.20
C VAL A 47 -4.15 -11.23 10.02
N LEU A 48 -3.32 -11.95 9.24
CA LEU A 48 -2.72 -11.42 8.01
C LEU A 48 -3.79 -11.08 6.96
N TRP A 49 -4.77 -11.97 6.80
CA TRP A 49 -5.90 -11.78 5.89
C TRP A 49 -6.74 -10.57 6.33
N ALA A 50 -7.09 -10.46 7.61
CA ALA A 50 -7.81 -9.31 8.15
C ALA A 50 -6.99 -8.02 8.06
N ALA A 51 -5.67 -8.06 8.30
CA ALA A 51 -4.79 -6.91 8.13
C ALA A 51 -4.75 -6.45 6.67
N TRP A 52 -4.72 -7.39 5.73
CA TRP A 52 -4.72 -7.12 4.29
C TRP A 52 -6.02 -6.43 3.84
N PHE A 53 -7.17 -6.81 4.40
CA PHE A 53 -8.43 -6.09 4.14
C PHE A 53 -8.56 -4.78 4.92
N THR A 54 -8.09 -4.69 6.16
CA THR A 54 -8.33 -3.52 7.01
C THR A 54 -7.38 -2.35 6.75
N MET A 55 -6.16 -2.58 6.27
CA MET A 55 -5.24 -1.50 5.90
C MET A 55 -5.77 -0.58 4.78
N PRO A 56 -6.24 -1.10 3.62
CA PRO A 56 -6.78 -0.26 2.55
C PRO A 56 -7.92 0.66 3.01
N PHE A 57 -8.82 0.15 3.87
CA PHE A 57 -9.91 0.97 4.43
C PHE A 57 -9.40 2.06 5.37
N ARG A 58 -8.35 1.80 6.15
CA ARG A 58 -7.70 2.83 6.96
C ARG A 58 -7.05 3.89 6.08
N THR A 59 -6.38 3.49 5.01
CA THR A 59 -5.77 4.41 4.04
C THR A 59 -6.84 5.27 3.37
N LEU A 60 -7.95 4.68 2.90
CA LEU A 60 -9.08 5.42 2.32
C LEU A 60 -9.69 6.44 3.28
N ARG A 61 -9.79 6.11 4.59
CA ARG A 61 -10.24 7.08 5.60
C ARG A 61 -9.30 8.26 5.73
N ILE A 62 -7.99 8.03 5.75
CA ILE A 62 -6.97 9.09 5.84
C ILE A 62 -7.02 9.95 4.57
N THR A 63 -7.07 9.33 3.39
CA THR A 63 -7.19 10.04 2.11
C THR A 63 -8.50 10.84 2.04
N GLY A 64 -9.60 10.30 2.56
CA GLY A 64 -10.88 11.00 2.65
C GLY A 64 -10.84 12.23 3.56
N GLN A 65 -10.11 12.16 4.67
CA GLN A 65 -9.88 13.31 5.54
C GLN A 65 -9.03 14.37 4.84
N GLN A 66 -7.95 13.97 4.16
CA GLN A 66 -7.13 14.87 3.35
C GLN A 66 -7.95 15.53 2.22
N LEU A 67 -8.79 14.77 1.51
CA LEU A 67 -9.68 15.32 0.48
C LEU A 67 -10.70 16.32 1.04
N ARG A 68 -11.14 16.15 2.29
CA ARG A 68 -12.07 17.08 2.97
C ARG A 68 -11.39 18.38 3.38
N GLU A 69 -10.14 18.31 3.82
CA GLU A 69 -9.30 19.49 4.09
C GLU A 69 -8.96 20.24 2.79
N ILE A 70 -8.65 19.49 1.72
CA ILE A 70 -8.42 20.03 0.38
C ILE A 70 -9.68 20.70 -0.19
N GLY A 71 -10.84 20.07 -0.04
CA GLY A 71 -12.14 20.62 -0.47
C GLY A 71 -12.65 21.77 0.42
N GLY A 72 -12.06 21.96 1.61
CA GLY A 72 -12.39 23.03 2.55
C GLY A 72 -11.83 24.41 2.20
N GLY A 73 -11.12 24.55 1.08
CA GLY A 73 -10.66 25.85 0.56
C GLY A 73 -9.18 26.18 0.77
N GLY A 74 -8.35 25.18 1.13
CA GLY A 74 -6.91 25.36 1.36
C GLY A 74 -6.00 25.02 0.18
N LEU A 75 -6.54 24.50 -0.94
CA LEU A 75 -5.71 24.28 -2.13
C LEU A 75 -5.59 25.57 -2.93
N ASP A 76 -4.39 26.14 -2.94
CA ASP A 76 -4.01 27.17 -3.90
C ASP A 76 -3.86 26.51 -5.29
N VAL A 77 -5.01 26.24 -5.92
CA VAL A 77 -5.17 25.58 -7.25
C VAL A 77 -4.41 26.31 -8.35
N ALA A 78 -3.96 27.54 -8.09
CA ALA A 78 -3.17 28.33 -9.01
C ALA A 78 -1.73 27.79 -9.21
N ASN A 79 -1.15 27.08 -8.23
CA ASN A 79 0.27 26.67 -8.28
C ASN A 79 0.52 25.16 -8.37
N ASP A 80 -0.35 24.31 -7.81
CA ASP A 80 -0.23 22.86 -7.94
C ASP A 80 -1.23 22.32 -8.95
N VAL A 81 -0.70 21.73 -10.03
CA VAL A 81 -1.53 21.42 -11.19
C VAL A 81 -2.47 20.26 -10.88
N PRO A 82 -3.79 20.50 -10.84
CA PRO A 82 -4.77 19.52 -10.34
C PRO A 82 -4.77 18.22 -11.14
N HIS A 83 -4.28 18.22 -12.38
CA HIS A 83 -4.26 17.04 -13.24
C HIS A 83 -3.35 15.90 -12.74
N LEU A 84 -2.25 16.19 -12.04
CA LEU A 84 -1.35 15.14 -11.53
C LEU A 84 -1.98 14.37 -10.36
N THR A 85 -2.73 15.07 -9.50
CA THR A 85 -3.47 14.47 -8.39
C THR A 85 -4.59 13.57 -8.91
N TRP A 86 -5.31 14.01 -9.95
CA TRP A 86 -6.34 13.22 -10.61
C TRP A 86 -5.81 11.94 -11.25
N VAL A 87 -4.65 12.01 -11.92
CA VAL A 87 -3.99 10.83 -12.51
C VAL A 87 -3.67 9.78 -11.45
N ARG A 88 -3.14 10.19 -10.29
CA ARG A 88 -2.78 9.26 -9.22
C ARG A 88 -4.02 8.62 -8.58
N VAL A 89 -5.08 9.42 -8.36
CA VAL A 89 -6.35 8.92 -7.82
C VAL A 89 -7.02 7.97 -8.82
N ALA A 90 -7.09 8.34 -10.10
CA ALA A 90 -7.65 7.50 -11.16
C ALA A 90 -6.84 6.21 -11.36
N GLY A 91 -5.52 6.28 -11.25
CA GLY A 91 -4.64 5.11 -11.28
C GLY A 91 -4.94 4.14 -10.14
N GLY A 92 -5.07 4.64 -8.92
CA GLY A 92 -5.41 3.81 -7.75
C GLY A 92 -6.81 3.18 -7.83
N THR A 93 -7.80 3.91 -8.33
CA THR A 93 -9.15 3.35 -8.52
C THR A 93 -9.15 2.28 -9.61
N LEU A 94 -8.49 2.51 -10.74
CA LEU A 94 -8.34 1.50 -11.80
C LEU A 94 -7.62 0.24 -11.31
N ALA A 95 -6.54 0.38 -10.52
CA ALA A 95 -5.85 -0.75 -9.89
C ALA A 95 -6.82 -1.57 -9.03
N SER A 96 -7.57 -0.89 -8.15
CA SER A 96 -8.51 -1.57 -7.24
C SER A 96 -9.62 -2.32 -7.97
N ILE A 97 -10.15 -1.75 -9.06
CA ILE A 97 -11.16 -2.39 -9.91
C ILE A 97 -10.57 -3.60 -10.62
N ALA A 98 -9.37 -3.48 -11.20
CA ALA A 98 -8.70 -4.58 -11.88
C ALA A 98 -8.41 -5.76 -10.93
N ILE A 99 -7.94 -5.47 -9.73
CA ILE A 99 -7.72 -6.46 -8.66
C ILE A 99 -9.03 -7.15 -8.29
N ALA A 100 -10.10 -6.39 -8.05
CA ALA A 100 -11.41 -6.94 -7.70
C ALA A 100 -11.95 -7.88 -8.78
N ILE A 101 -11.81 -7.50 -10.07
CA ILE A 101 -12.22 -8.33 -11.21
C ILE A 101 -11.37 -9.61 -11.28
N ALA A 102 -10.06 -9.53 -11.13
CA ALA A 102 -9.17 -10.69 -11.17
C ALA A 102 -9.49 -11.70 -10.05
N LEU A 103 -9.72 -11.21 -8.85
CA LEU A 103 -10.11 -12.04 -7.70
C LEU A 103 -11.49 -12.68 -7.91
N ALA A 104 -12.48 -11.90 -8.38
CA ALA A 104 -13.81 -12.41 -8.68
C ALA A 104 -13.79 -13.48 -9.78
N ALA A 105 -13.01 -13.26 -10.85
CA ALA A 105 -12.85 -14.22 -11.93
C ALA A 105 -12.20 -15.53 -11.44
N GLY A 106 -11.15 -15.45 -10.63
CA GLY A 106 -10.51 -16.61 -10.00
C GLY A 106 -11.48 -17.39 -9.12
N LEU A 107 -12.29 -16.70 -8.31
CA LEU A 107 -13.28 -17.33 -7.45
C LEU A 107 -14.41 -18.00 -8.25
N ILE A 108 -14.96 -17.32 -9.26
CA ILE A 108 -16.03 -17.85 -10.12
C ILE A 108 -15.54 -19.11 -10.85
N LYS A 109 -14.31 -19.09 -11.39
CA LYS A 109 -13.71 -20.25 -12.05
C LYS A 109 -13.46 -21.41 -11.08
N GLY A 110 -13.02 -21.12 -9.86
CA GLY A 110 -12.88 -22.13 -8.79
C GLY A 110 -14.21 -22.78 -8.44
N LEU A 111 -15.26 -21.98 -8.25
CA LEU A 111 -16.61 -22.48 -7.96
C LEU A 111 -17.22 -23.26 -9.13
N ALA A 112 -17.01 -22.81 -10.37
CA ALA A 112 -17.45 -23.54 -11.56
C ALA A 112 -16.78 -24.93 -11.65
N GLY A 113 -15.55 -25.07 -11.14
CA GLY A 113 -14.84 -26.35 -11.03
C GLY A 113 -15.55 -27.38 -10.13
N LEU A 114 -16.32 -26.95 -9.14
CA LEU A 114 -17.10 -27.84 -8.28
C LEU A 114 -18.20 -28.59 -9.06
N GLY A 115 -18.70 -28.01 -10.16
CA GLY A 115 -19.67 -28.68 -11.03
C GLY A 115 -19.15 -29.98 -11.63
N ASN A 116 -17.81 -30.13 -11.73
CA ASN A 116 -17.16 -31.31 -12.28
C ASN A 116 -16.80 -32.38 -11.23
N LEU A 117 -17.15 -32.16 -9.94
CA LEU A 117 -16.89 -33.12 -8.86
C LEU A 117 -17.40 -34.54 -9.14
N ARG A 118 -18.46 -34.65 -9.95
CA ARG A 118 -19.07 -35.91 -10.33
C ARG A 118 -18.14 -36.79 -11.18
N TRP A 119 -17.24 -36.20 -11.96
CA TRP A 119 -16.47 -36.92 -12.99
C TRP A 119 -14.98 -37.00 -12.66
N ASP A 120 -14.42 -35.98 -12.01
CA ASP A 120 -13.03 -35.96 -11.58
C ASP A 120 -12.89 -35.18 -10.27
N THR A 121 -12.81 -35.93 -9.17
CA THR A 121 -12.68 -35.36 -7.82
C THR A 121 -11.33 -34.67 -7.63
N SER A 122 -10.28 -35.17 -8.27
CA SER A 122 -8.91 -34.65 -8.12
C SER A 122 -8.76 -33.31 -8.86
N GLY A 123 -9.23 -33.23 -10.10
CA GLY A 123 -9.22 -32.01 -10.90
C GLY A 123 -10.16 -30.93 -10.32
N ALA A 124 -11.31 -31.32 -9.76
CA ALA A 124 -12.23 -30.37 -9.13
C ALA A 124 -11.62 -29.73 -7.86
N LEU A 125 -10.93 -30.52 -7.03
CA LEU A 125 -10.29 -30.02 -5.80
C LEU A 125 -9.09 -29.12 -6.12
N LEU A 126 -8.27 -29.52 -7.11
CA LEU A 126 -7.16 -28.71 -7.60
C LEU A 126 -7.67 -27.41 -8.25
N GLY A 127 -8.79 -27.45 -8.98
CA GLY A 127 -9.43 -26.28 -9.56
C GLY A 127 -9.96 -25.31 -8.49
N LEU A 128 -10.61 -25.84 -7.45
CA LEU A 128 -11.16 -25.02 -6.36
C LEU A 128 -10.08 -24.22 -5.63
N ILE A 129 -8.90 -24.80 -5.43
CA ILE A 129 -7.78 -24.14 -4.74
C ILE A 129 -6.91 -23.35 -5.72
N GLY A 130 -6.64 -23.92 -6.89
CA GLY A 130 -5.74 -23.39 -7.90
C GLY A 130 -6.26 -22.12 -8.56
N TRP A 131 -7.55 -22.04 -8.89
CA TRP A 131 -8.12 -20.86 -9.56
C TRP A 131 -8.11 -19.60 -8.68
N PRO A 132 -8.49 -19.64 -7.39
CA PRO A 132 -8.33 -18.51 -6.49
C PRO A 132 -6.87 -18.08 -6.29
N LEU A 133 -5.94 -19.03 -6.17
CA LEU A 133 -4.51 -18.72 -6.05
C LEU A 133 -3.98 -18.05 -7.32
N CYS A 134 -4.38 -18.53 -8.49
CA CYS A 134 -4.03 -17.93 -9.77
C CYS A 134 -4.63 -16.51 -9.90
N GLY A 135 -5.90 -16.33 -9.54
CA GLY A 135 -6.56 -15.02 -9.52
C GLY A 135 -5.85 -14.02 -8.58
N LEU A 136 -5.36 -14.49 -7.43
CA LEU A 136 -4.56 -13.68 -6.50
C LEU A 136 -3.19 -13.31 -7.08
N LEU A 137 -2.49 -14.25 -7.72
CA LEU A 137 -1.21 -13.95 -8.39
C LEU A 137 -1.39 -12.92 -9.52
N VAL A 138 -2.43 -13.08 -10.34
CA VAL A 138 -2.77 -12.11 -11.39
C VAL A 138 -3.10 -10.74 -10.80
N ALA A 139 -3.84 -10.70 -9.69
CA ALA A 139 -4.15 -9.46 -9.00
C ALA A 139 -2.88 -8.74 -8.50
N ILE A 140 -1.90 -9.47 -7.94
CA ILE A 140 -0.61 -8.89 -7.49
C ILE A 140 0.16 -8.30 -8.69
N VAL A 141 0.20 -9.03 -9.81
CA VAL A 141 0.88 -8.54 -11.02
C VAL A 141 0.19 -7.30 -11.59
N LEU A 142 -1.16 -7.27 -11.61
CA LEU A 142 -1.93 -6.12 -12.07
C LEU A 142 -1.71 -4.90 -11.18
N ASP A 143 -1.71 -5.07 -9.85
CA ASP A 143 -1.43 -3.98 -8.91
C ASP A 143 -0.05 -3.36 -9.18
N TRP A 144 0.97 -4.22 -9.33
CA TRP A 144 2.33 -3.79 -9.62
C TRP A 144 2.44 -3.06 -10.97
N LEU A 145 1.81 -3.59 -12.02
CA LEU A 145 1.79 -2.96 -13.35
C LEU A 145 1.09 -1.61 -13.34
N VAL A 146 -0.05 -1.48 -12.65
CA VAL A 146 -0.76 -0.21 -12.58
C VAL A 146 0.04 0.80 -11.77
N MET A 147 0.62 0.40 -10.63
CA MET A 147 1.46 1.29 -9.84
C MET A 147 2.66 1.80 -10.65
N MET A 148 3.39 0.90 -11.30
CA MET A 148 4.51 1.24 -12.19
C MET A 148 4.08 2.16 -13.35
N GLY A 149 2.94 1.84 -13.98
CA GLY A 149 2.40 2.63 -15.08
C GLY A 149 2.03 4.06 -14.66
N THR A 150 1.45 4.23 -13.48
CA THR A 150 1.09 5.57 -12.96
C THR A 150 2.32 6.42 -12.63
N GLU A 151 3.39 5.80 -12.13
CA GLU A 151 4.66 6.48 -11.87
C GLU A 151 5.35 6.90 -13.18
N LEU A 152 5.40 6.01 -14.17
CA LEU A 152 5.92 6.33 -15.51
C LEU A 152 5.14 7.45 -16.17
N LEU A 153 3.80 7.45 -16.04
CA LEU A 153 2.97 8.52 -16.57
C LEU A 153 3.29 9.85 -15.87
N GLY A 154 3.41 9.84 -14.53
CA GLY A 154 3.79 11.02 -13.75
C GLY A 154 5.14 11.60 -14.18
N LEU A 155 6.15 10.76 -14.37
CA LEU A 155 7.47 11.17 -14.86
C LEU A 155 7.40 11.76 -16.28
N SER A 156 6.65 11.12 -17.18
CA SER A 156 6.53 11.61 -18.56
C SER A 156 5.86 12.98 -18.65
N LEU A 157 4.82 13.21 -17.85
CA LEU A 157 4.15 14.51 -17.74
C LEU A 157 5.07 15.58 -17.12
N GLY A 158 5.88 15.20 -16.12
CA GLY A 158 6.89 16.08 -15.52
C GLY A 158 7.91 16.57 -16.55
N ILE A 159 8.51 15.65 -17.30
CA ILE A 159 9.48 15.96 -18.35
C ILE A 159 8.86 16.86 -19.43
N ALA A 160 7.64 16.54 -19.89
CA ALA A 160 6.95 17.34 -20.90
C ALA A 160 6.71 18.79 -20.42
N ARG A 161 6.37 18.97 -19.14
CA ARG A 161 6.17 20.30 -18.55
C ARG A 161 7.48 21.09 -18.46
N ASP A 162 8.57 20.44 -18.08
CA ASP A 162 9.87 21.12 -17.96
C ASP A 162 10.43 21.52 -19.32
N ILE A 163 10.28 20.69 -20.35
CA ILE A 163 10.61 21.06 -21.74
C ILE A 163 9.82 22.31 -22.15
N ARG A 164 8.51 22.35 -21.87
CA ARG A 164 7.67 23.51 -22.21
C ARG A 164 8.11 24.78 -21.49
N LYS A 165 8.54 24.70 -20.23
CA LYS A 165 9.07 25.84 -19.47
C LYS A 165 10.39 26.35 -20.06
N LEU A 166 11.27 25.45 -20.50
CA LEU A 166 12.52 25.82 -21.15
C LEU A 166 12.27 26.51 -22.49
N THR A 167 11.38 25.97 -23.33
CA THR A 167 11.00 26.60 -24.60
C THR A 167 10.42 27.99 -24.42
N LEU A 168 9.60 28.22 -23.37
CA LEU A 168 9.03 29.53 -23.10
C LEU A 168 10.07 30.56 -22.63
N ARG A 169 11.11 30.13 -21.89
CA ARG A 169 12.21 31.01 -21.48
C ARG A 169 13.01 31.51 -22.68
N ASP A 170 13.28 30.63 -23.65
CA ASP A 170 14.04 30.99 -24.85
C ASP A 170 13.29 32.00 -25.74
N THR A 171 11.96 32.03 -25.66
CA THR A 171 11.12 32.99 -26.41
C THR A 171 10.91 34.33 -25.70
N SER A 172 11.36 34.49 -24.45
CA SER A 172 11.18 35.75 -23.73
C SER A 172 12.12 36.83 -24.29
N PRO A 173 11.59 37.99 -24.74
CA PRO A 173 12.42 39.05 -25.31
C PRO A 173 13.41 39.56 -24.25
N ILE A 174 14.68 39.69 -24.65
CA ILE A 174 15.73 40.24 -23.80
C ILE A 174 15.30 41.67 -23.41
N PRO A 175 15.23 42.01 -22.11
CA PRO A 175 14.88 43.37 -21.70
C PRO A 175 15.89 44.35 -22.31
N PRO A 176 15.46 45.53 -22.77
CA PRO A 176 16.36 46.50 -23.36
C PRO A 176 17.46 46.84 -22.33
N VAL A 177 18.71 46.79 -22.77
CA VAL A 177 19.87 47.24 -21.98
C VAL A 177 19.65 48.72 -21.72
N GLY A 178 19.41 49.09 -20.45
CA GLY A 178 19.22 50.49 -20.08
C GLY A 178 20.48 51.29 -20.41
N ASP A 179 20.32 52.41 -21.12
CA ASP A 179 21.43 53.29 -21.47
C ASP A 179 22.12 53.81 -20.19
N PRO A 180 23.46 53.75 -20.10
CA PRO A 180 24.18 54.30 -18.98
C PRO A 180 24.09 55.84 -19.01
N SER A 181 23.47 56.40 -17.97
CA SER A 181 23.40 57.84 -17.68
C SER A 181 24.66 58.32 -16.94
#